data_AF-A0A397FW40-F1
#
_entry.id   AF-A0A397FW40-F1
#
_cell.length_a   1.000
_cell.length_b   1.000
_cell.length_c   1.000
_cell.angle_alpha   90.00
_cell.angle_beta   90.00
_cell.angle_gamma   90.00
#
_symmetry.space_group_name_H-M   'P 1'
#
loop_
_entity.id
_entity.type
_entity.pdbx_description
1 polymer ?
#
loop_
_entity_poly.entity_id
_entity_poly.type
_entity_poly.pdbx_seq_one_letter_code
_entity_poly.pdbx_strand_id
1 'polypeptide(L)' 'MLKLDIKYDNGETRHITNDLNMEQLKSLVGYIENGTGALAHFTEIKITNNKIKS' A
#
# COMPACT_ATOMS: atom_id res chain seq x y z
N MET A 1 0.16 -4.68 -13.30
CA MET A 1 -0.19 -3.48 -12.50
C MET A 1 -0.29 -3.89 -11.03
N LEU A 2 0.53 -3.31 -10.17
CA LEU A 2 0.49 -3.55 -8.73
C LEU A 2 -0.59 -2.66 -8.08
N LYS A 3 -1.29 -3.17 -7.08
CA LYS A 3 -2.26 -2.43 -6.27
C LYS A 3 -1.87 -2.54 -4.81
N LEU A 4 -2.00 -1.44 -4.07
CA LEU A 4 -1.74 -1.40 -2.64
C LEU A 4 -3.02 -0.97 -1.92
N ASP A 5 -3.49 -1.81 -1.02
CA ASP A 5 -4.65 -1.56 -0.17
C ASP A 5 -4.14 -1.38 1.27
N ILE A 6 -4.44 -0.24 1.88
CA ILE A 6 -4.06 0.06 3.26
C ILE A 6 -5.34 0.16 4.08
N LYS A 7 -5.48 -0.71 5.08
CA LYS A 7 -6.61 -0.71 6.01
C LYS A 7 -6.23 0.00 7.29
N TYR A 8 -7.04 0.98 7.67
CA TYR A 8 -6.87 1.79 8.86
C TYR A 8 -7.66 1.22 10.05
N ASP A 9 -7.27 1.58 11.29
CA ASP A 9 -7.92 1.11 12.52
C ASP A 9 -9.36 1.62 12.65
N ASN A 10 -9.64 2.77 12.04
CA ASN A 10 -10.98 3.33 11.91
C ASN A 10 -11.87 2.55 10.93
N GLY A 11 -11.35 1.49 10.31
CA GLY A 11 -12.04 0.64 9.34
C GLY A 11 -12.00 1.16 7.90
N GLU A 12 -11.43 2.34 7.65
CA GLU A 12 -11.27 2.84 6.29
C GLU A 12 -10.25 2.00 5.52
N THR A 13 -10.49 1.83 4.22
CA THR A 13 -9.54 1.19 3.32
C THR A 13 -9.17 2.19 2.23
N ARG A 14 -7.87 2.50 2.13
CA ARG A 14 -7.35 3.36 1.07
C ARG A 14 -6.73 2.51 -0.01
N HIS A 15 -7.26 2.68 -1.21
CA HIS A 15 -6.79 2.01 -2.41
C HIS A 15 -5.79 2.91 -3.14
N ILE A 16 -4.53 2.49 -3.22
CA ILE A 16 -3.51 3.11 -4.05
C ILE A 16 -3.34 2.24 -5.29
N THR A 17 -4.19 2.48 -6.29
CA THR A 17 -4.05 1.98 -7.66
C THR A 17 -3.14 2.92 -8.44
N ASN A 18 -1.84 2.74 -8.32
CA ASN A 18 -0.86 3.32 -9.22
C ASN A 18 -0.16 2.18 -9.97
N ASP A 19 0.27 2.41 -11.21
CA ASP A 19 1.23 1.54 -11.91
C ASP A 19 2.61 1.64 -11.25
N LEU A 20 2.68 1.28 -9.96
CA LEU A 20 3.91 1.25 -9.21
C LEU A 20 4.74 0.08 -9.72
N ASN A 21 6.00 0.36 -10.05
CA ASN A 21 6.99 -0.69 -10.18
C ASN A 21 7.40 -1.20 -8.78
N MET A 22 8.13 -2.31 -8.73
CA MET A 22 8.47 -2.98 -7.46
C MET A 22 9.39 -2.14 -6.57
N GLU A 23 10.21 -1.26 -7.14
CA GLU A 23 11.07 -0.35 -6.38
C GLU A 23 10.28 0.80 -5.75
N GLN A 24 9.36 1.41 -6.51
CA GLN A 24 8.44 2.43 -6.03
C GLN A 24 7.53 1.86 -4.92
N LEU A 25 7.05 0.63 -5.08
CA LEU A 25 6.28 -0.07 -4.05
C LEU A 25 7.09 -0.24 -2.76
N LYS A 26 8.35 -0.71 -2.84
CA LYS A 26 9.23 -0.85 -1.66
C LYS A 26 9.50 0.48 -0.98
N SER A 27 9.72 1.55 -1.77
CA SER A 27 9.90 2.90 -1.23
C SER A 27 8.63 3.41 -0.54
N LEU A 28 7.46 3.12 -1.10
CA LEU A 28 6.17 3.54 -0.54
C LEU A 28 5.85 2.78 0.75
N VAL A 29 6.12 1.46 0.80
CA VAL A 29 6.01 0.68 2.04
C VAL A 29 6.99 1.19 3.09
N GLY A 30 8.26 1.43 2.73
CA GLY A 30 9.23 2.01 3.65
C GLY A 30 8.85 3.41 4.13
N TYR A 31 8.21 4.23 3.31
CA TYR A 31 7.68 5.53 3.72
C TYR A 31 6.48 5.38 4.67
N ILE A 32 5.63 4.37 4.49
CA ILE A 32 4.52 4.07 5.38
C ILE A 32 5.03 3.53 6.73
N GLU A 33 6.03 2.64 6.71
CA GLU A 33 6.63 2.05 7.90
C GLU A 33 7.47 3.07 8.70
N ASN A 34 8.16 3.98 8.01
CA ASN A 34 9.08 4.96 8.62
C ASN A 34 8.41 6.34 8.82
N GLY A 35 7.21 6.54 8.25
CA GLY A 35 6.37 7.72 8.37
C GLY A 35 5.73 7.83 9.75
N THR A 36 6.54 8.28 10.69
CA THR A 36 6.19 8.68 12.05
C THR A 36 4.99 9.64 12.06
N GLY A 37 3.90 9.24 12.73
CA GLY A 37 2.86 10.14 13.26
C GLY A 37 1.49 10.13 12.56
N ALA A 38 1.42 10.14 11.23
CA ALA A 38 0.14 10.27 10.51
C ALA A 38 -0.43 8.94 9.96
N LEU A 39 0.40 7.90 9.89
CA LEU A 39 0.03 6.58 9.40
C LEU A 39 0.02 5.51 10.51
N ALA A 40 0.24 5.86 11.79
CA ALA A 40 0.29 4.90 12.91
C ALA A 40 -1.05 4.18 13.24
N HIS A 41 -2.01 4.26 12.32
CA HIS A 41 -3.39 3.85 12.42
C HIS A 41 -3.74 2.88 11.29
N PHE A 42 -2.80 2.11 10.75
CA PHE A 42 -3.11 1.01 9.82
C PHE A 42 -2.96 -0.36 10.51
N THR A 43 -3.92 -1.23 10.24
CA THR A 43 -3.94 -2.61 10.76
C THR A 43 -3.42 -3.59 9.73
N GLU A 44 -3.56 -3.29 8.43
CA GLU A 44 -3.20 -4.22 7.36
C GLU A 44 -2.74 -3.46 6.11
N ILE A 45 -1.68 -3.96 5.49
CA ILE A 45 -1.22 -3.55 4.16
C ILE A 45 -1.30 -4.77 3.26
N LYS A 46 -2.12 -4.69 2.20
CA LYS A 46 -2.29 -5.76 1.22
C LYS A 46 -1.80 -5.31 -0.14
N ILE A 47 -0.88 -6.08 -0.71
CA ILE A 47 -0.31 -5.81 -2.02
C ILE A 47 -0.88 -6.84 -3.00
N THR A 48 -1.67 -6.38 -3.95
CA THR A 48 -2.25 -7.23 -4.98
C THR A 48 -1.57 -6.97 -6.32
N ASN A 49 -0.82 -7.94 -6.83
CA ASN A 49 -0.29 -7.84 -8.18
C ASN A 49 -1.33 -8.35 -9.17
N ASN A 50 -2.04 -7.44 -9.84
CA ASN A 50 -2.73 -7.79 -11.07
C ASN A 50 -1.66 -7.97 -12.16
N LYS A 51 -0.97 -9.12 -12.12
CA LYS A 51 -0.47 -9.71 -13.35
C LYS A 51 -1.71 -10.04 -14.15
N ILE A 52 -1.99 -9.24 -15.17
CA ILE A 52 -2.84 -9.67 -16.27
C ILE A 52 -2.21 -10.99 -16.73
N LYS A 53 -2.83 -12.12 -16.39
CA LYS A 53 -2.50 -13.38 -17.08
C LYS A 53 -2.92 -13.14 -18.53
N SER A 54 -1.95 -13.34 -19.41
CA SER A 54 -1.95 -13.23 -20.88
C SER A 54 -3.30 -13.12 -21.57
#